data_AF-A0A2T2SEY4-F1
#
_entry.id   AF-A0A2T2SEY4-F1
#
_cell.length_a   1.000
_cell.length_b   1.000
_cell.length_c   1.000
_cell.angle_alpha   90.00
_cell.angle_beta   90.00
_cell.angle_gamma   90.00
#
_symmetry.space_group_name_H-M   'P 1'
#
loop_
_entity.id
_entity.type
_entity.pdbx_description
1 polymer ?
#
loop_
_entity_poly.entity_id
_entity_poly.type
_entity_poly.pdbx_seq_one_letter_code
_entity_poly.pdbx_strand_id
1 'polypeptide(L)' 'MGKIIGIDLGTTNSVVAVMEGDDPKVIENAEGSRTTPSV' A
#
# COMPACT_ATOMS: atom_id res chain seq x y z
N MET A 1 17.15 9.52 3.04
CA MET A 1 16.84 8.29 2.28
C MET A 1 15.41 7.91 2.64
N GLY A 2 14.48 7.84 1.69
CA GLY A 2 13.08 7.44 1.97
C GLY A 2 12.94 5.94 2.21
N LYS A 3 11.80 5.50 2.75
CA LYS A 3 11.46 4.07 2.80
C LYS A 3 11.16 3.56 1.38
N ILE A 4 11.62 2.35 1.06
CA ILE A 4 11.17 1.63 -0.14
C ILE A 4 9.75 1.12 0.13
N ILE A 5 8.87 1.27 -0.85
CA ILE A 5 7.47 0.82 -0.76
C ILE A 5 7.20 -0.26 -1.79
N GLY A 6 6.34 -1.21 -1.44
CA GLY A 6 5.73 -2.14 -2.38
C GLY A 6 4.41 -1.58 -2.88
N ILE A 7 4.20 -1.61 -4.19
CA ILE A 7 2.95 -1.22 -4.82
C ILE A 7 2.43 -2.41 -5.63
N ASP A 8 1.24 -2.87 -5.28
CA ASP A 8 0.46 -3.78 -6.13
C ASP A 8 -0.49 -2.94 -6.98
N LEU A 9 -0.28 -2.94 -8.29
CA LEU A 9 -1.05 -2.17 -9.27
C LEU A 9 -2.04 -3.08 -9.99
N GLY A 10 -3.15 -3.38 -9.32
CA GLY A 10 -4.22 -4.20 -9.89
C GLY A 10 -5.14 -3.40 -10.81
N THR A 11 -5.82 -4.09 -11.73
CA THR A 11 -6.75 -3.45 -12.67
C THR A 11 -7.99 -2.86 -11.99
N THR A 12 -8.46 -3.45 -10.88
CA THR A 12 -9.64 -2.98 -10.14
C THR A 12 -9.28 -2.24 -8.87
N ASN A 13 -8.29 -2.72 -8.13
CA ASN A 13 -7.83 -2.11 -6.89
C ASN A 13 -6.31 -2.16 -6.82
N SER A 14 -5.73 -1.17 -6.15
CA SER A 14 -4.31 -1.07 -5.85
C SER A 14 -4.06 -1.03 -4.34
N VAL A 15 -2.86 -1.48 -3.94
CA VAL A 15 -2.43 -1.58 -2.54
C VAL A 15 -1.01 -1.04 -2.39
N VAL A 16 -0.73 -0.39 -1.26
CA VAL A 16 0.62 0.05 -0.90
C VAL A 16 1.03 -0.57 0.43
N ALA A 17 2.25 -1.08 0.51
CA ALA A 17 2.84 -1.64 1.72
C ALA A 17 4.26 -1.13 1.96
N VAL A 18 4.68 -1.17 3.23
CA VAL A 18 6.04 -0.88 3.69
C VAL A 18 6.54 -1.99 4.60
N MET A 19 7.85 -2.14 4.69
CA MET A 19 8.47 -2.91 5.78
C MET A 19 8.60 -2.01 7.02
N GLU A 20 8.04 -2.45 8.15
CA GLU A 20 8.29 -1.88 9.48
C GLU A 20 9.13 -2.88 10.29
N GLY A 21 10.45 -2.68 10.30
CA GLY A 21 11.37 -3.71 10.80
C GLY A 21 11.37 -4.90 9.86
N ASP A 22 11.13 -6.10 10.41
CA ASP A 22 11.04 -7.35 9.64
C ASP A 22 9.59 -7.68 9.21
N ASP A 23 8.61 -6.87 9.62
CA ASP A 23 7.19 -7.14 9.36
C ASP A 23 6.64 -6.29 8.20
N PRO A 24 5.96 -6.89 7.22
CA PRO A 24 5.26 -6.15 6.17
C PRO A 24 3.96 -5.55 6.71
N LYS A 25 3.70 -4.29 6.36
CA LYS A 25 2.47 -3.58 6.76
C LYS A 25 1.83 -2.88 5.58
N VAL A 26 0.54 -3.14 5.38
CA VAL A 26 -0.29 -2.43 4.41
C VAL A 26 -0.68 -1.07 4.97
N ILE A 27 -0.60 -0.03 4.13
CA ILE A 27 -0.90 1.34 4.50
C ILE A 27 -2.37 1.63 4.20
N GLU A 28 -3.07 2.27 5.14
CA GLU A 28 -4.41 2.82 4.90
C GLU A 28 -4.33 4.08 4.04
N ASN A 29 -5.21 4.20 3.06
CA ASN A 29 -5.36 5.39 2.24
C ASN A 29 -6.06 6.51 3.01
N ALA A 30 -6.21 7.67 2.36
CA ALA A 30 -6.81 8.85 2.99
C ALA A 30 -8.28 8.62 3.42
N GLU A 31 -8.96 7.64 2.81
CA GLU A 31 -10.32 7.23 3.10
C GLU A 31 -10.42 6.19 4.23
N GLY A 32 -9.29 5.74 4.80
CA GLY A 32 -9.24 4.73 5.86
C GLY A 32 -9.37 3.27 5.36
N SER A 33 -9.28 3.05 4.05
CA SER A 33 -9.28 1.72 3.43
C SER A 33 -7.85 1.25 3.14
N ARG A 34 -7.61 -0.06 3.17
CA ARG A 34 -6.31 -0.67 2.80
C ARG A 34 -6.16 -0.95 1.31
N THR A 35 -7.20 -0.66 0.53
CA THR A 35 -7.21 -0.80 -0.92
C THR A 35 -7.78 0.46 -1.53
N THR A 36 -7.29 0.83 -2.70
CA THR A 36 -7.77 1.98 -3.46
C THR A 36 -8.30 1.52 -4.82
N PRO A 37 -9.57 1.80 -5.18
CA PRO A 37 -10.08 1.52 -6.52
C PRO A 37 -9.19 2.14 -7.60
N SER A 38 -8.92 1.39 -8.65
CA SER A 38 -8.05 1.81 -9.76
C SER A 38 -8.94 2.28 -10.92
N VAL A 39 -9.55 3.46 -10.71
CA VAL A 39 -10.47 4.14 -11.63
C VAL A 39 -10.11 5.61 -11.78
#